data_AF-A0A5S9M1A1-F1
#
_entry.id   AF-A0A5S9M1A1-F1
#
_cell.length_a   1.000
_cell.length_b   1.000
_cell.length_c   1.000
_cell.angle_alpha   90.00
_cell.angle_beta   90.00
_cell.angle_gamma   90.00
#
_symmetry.space_group_name_H-M   'P 1'
#
loop_
_entity.id
_entity.type
_entity.pdbx_description
1 polymer ?
#
loop_
_entity_poly.entity_id
_entity_poly.type
_entity_poly.pdbx_seq_one_letter_code
_entity_poly.pdbx_strand_id
1 'polypeptide(L)'
;MTIQIYVVKRGDTLNDIAMRFKTTVNEIIRTNEIETPNQLVIGQTIVIPIRGQFYEVKQNDTLYQIGRRFQISVEELARVNRIRPEAILPVRFLLYIPQRPKRNINSNAYIEPRGNQVSENLKQAAREASPYLTHLDIFSFQAQRDGTLREPPLDQLPQIAAQNRTVLTMVVTNLENEKFSDELGRILLTNQSVKTAFLDEIVRVAKSINSRKSILILNIYALLIKMLIFNF
;
A
#
# COMPACT_ATOMS: atom_id res chain seq x y z
N MET A 1 -8.32 -1.36 -12.38
CA MET A 1 -9.59 -2.11 -12.41
C MET A 1 -10.06 -2.28 -10.99
N THR A 2 -11.35 -2.12 -10.74
CA THR A 2 -11.97 -2.45 -9.45
C THR A 2 -12.86 -3.65 -9.67
N ILE A 3 -12.93 -4.53 -8.68
CA ILE A 3 -13.62 -5.81 -8.78
C ILE A 3 -14.98 -5.62 -8.09
N GLN A 4 -16.07 -5.88 -8.81
CA GLN A 4 -17.41 -5.98 -8.23
C GLN A 4 -17.82 -7.44 -8.23
N ILE A 5 -18.26 -7.94 -7.08
CA ILE A 5 -18.79 -9.29 -6.94
C ILE A 5 -20.29 -9.27 -7.22
N TYR A 6 -20.75 -10.14 -8.12
CA TYR A 6 -22.15 -10.38 -8.43
C TYR A 6 -22.51 -11.84 -8.12
N VAL A 7 -23.66 -12.08 -7.50
CA VAL A 7 -24.17 -13.43 -7.24
C VAL A 7 -25.32 -13.70 -8.20
N VAL A 8 -25.17 -14.74 -9.02
CA VAL A 8 -26.14 -15.16 -10.05
C VAL A 8 -27.48 -15.48 -9.40
N LYS A 9 -28.54 -14.91 -9.99
CA LYS A 9 -29.93 -15.12 -9.59
C LYS A 9 -30.65 -15.98 -10.62
N ARG A 10 -31.81 -16.49 -10.22
CA ARG A 10 -32.67 -17.30 -11.11
C ARG A 10 -33.01 -16.51 -12.37
N GLY A 11 -32.68 -17.07 -13.53
CA GLY A 11 -32.99 -16.50 -14.85
C GLY A 11 -31.95 -15.51 -15.37
N ASP A 12 -30.86 -15.25 -14.65
CA ASP A 12 -29.79 -14.40 -15.16
C ASP A 12 -29.07 -15.07 -16.35
N THR A 13 -28.75 -14.27 -17.36
CA THR A 13 -27.80 -14.63 -18.42
C THR A 13 -26.56 -13.73 -18.36
N LEU A 14 -25.44 -14.17 -18.94
CA LEU A 14 -24.26 -13.31 -19.05
C LEU A 14 -24.53 -12.04 -19.86
N ASN A 15 -25.44 -12.09 -20.84
CA ASN A 15 -25.84 -10.91 -21.61
C ASN A 15 -26.53 -9.88 -20.71
N ASP A 16 -27.47 -10.32 -19.87
CA ASP A 16 -28.19 -9.42 -18.96
C ASP A 16 -27.26 -8.81 -17.92
N ILE A 17 -26.35 -9.62 -17.36
CA ILE A 17 -25.33 -9.17 -16.42
C ILE A 17 -24.39 -8.16 -17.09
N ALA A 18 -23.86 -8.47 -18.28
CA ALA A 18 -22.98 -7.59 -19.03
C ALA A 18 -23.64 -6.24 -19.32
N MET A 19 -24.90 -6.27 -19.79
CA MET A 19 -25.69 -5.07 -20.07
C MET A 19 -25.93 -4.24 -18.80
N ARG A 20 -26.32 -4.90 -17.70
CA ARG A 20 -26.58 -4.28 -16.41
C ARG A 20 -25.36 -3.55 -15.86
N PHE A 21 -24.17 -4.13 -16.00
CA PHE A 21 -22.92 -3.56 -15.50
C PHE A 21 -22.12 -2.78 -16.54
N LYS A 22 -22.67 -2.59 -17.76
CA LYS A 22 -22.02 -1.87 -18.87
C LYS A 22 -20.62 -2.42 -19.19
N THR A 23 -20.48 -3.75 -19.18
CA THR A 23 -19.27 -4.50 -19.59
C THR A 23 -19.64 -5.45 -20.74
N THR A 24 -18.74 -6.34 -21.15
CA THR A 24 -18.98 -7.33 -22.20
C THR A 24 -18.99 -8.75 -21.65
N VAL A 25 -19.75 -9.64 -22.29
CA VAL A 25 -19.75 -11.07 -21.96
C VAL A 25 -18.33 -11.64 -22.02
N ASN A 26 -17.54 -11.28 -23.04
CA ASN A 26 -16.17 -11.75 -23.20
C ASN A 26 -15.22 -11.28 -22.09
N GLU A 27 -15.41 -10.08 -21.55
CA GLU A 27 -14.65 -9.63 -20.38
C GLU A 27 -15.04 -10.41 -19.12
N ILE A 28 -16.33 -10.66 -18.91
CA ILE A 28 -16.80 -11.48 -17.79
C ILE A 28 -16.25 -12.91 -17.89
N ILE A 29 -16.37 -13.56 -19.05
CA ILE A 29 -15.87 -14.92 -19.28
C ILE A 29 -14.37 -15.00 -18.98
N ARG A 30 -13.57 -14.11 -19.57
CA ARG A 30 -12.11 -14.12 -19.38
C ARG A 30 -11.69 -13.84 -17.94
N THR A 31 -12.41 -12.96 -17.25
CA THR A 31 -12.10 -12.59 -15.86
C THR A 31 -12.41 -13.71 -14.85
N ASN A 32 -13.37 -14.59 -15.19
CA ASN A 32 -13.88 -15.64 -14.30
C ASN A 32 -13.60 -17.05 -14.79
N GLU A 33 -12.91 -17.19 -15.92
CA GLU A 33 -12.60 -18.48 -16.55
C GLU A 33 -13.85 -19.34 -16.78
N ILE A 34 -14.95 -18.73 -17.23
CA ILE A 34 -16.24 -19.42 -17.41
C ILE A 34 -16.19 -20.31 -18.67
N GLU A 35 -16.19 -21.62 -18.46
CA GLU A 35 -16.17 -22.63 -19.55
C GLU A 35 -17.53 -22.81 -20.24
N THR A 36 -18.63 -22.66 -19.50
CA THR A 36 -20.00 -22.84 -19.99
C THR A 36 -20.86 -21.57 -19.86
N PRO A 37 -20.67 -20.57 -20.75
CA PRO A 37 -21.30 -19.24 -20.66
C PRO A 37 -22.84 -19.24 -20.58
N ASN A 38 -23.49 -20.29 -21.07
CA ASN A 38 -24.95 -20.44 -21.11
C ASN A 38 -25.53 -21.24 -19.93
N GLN A 39 -24.70 -21.66 -18.97
CA GLN A 39 -25.10 -22.53 -17.85
C GLN A 39 -24.71 -21.90 -16.50
N LEU A 40 -25.21 -20.68 -16.24
CA LEU A 40 -24.98 -20.03 -14.96
C LEU A 40 -25.74 -20.75 -13.84
N VAL A 41 -25.05 -20.99 -12.72
CA VAL A 41 -25.64 -21.64 -11.54
C VAL A 41 -26.15 -20.59 -10.56
N ILE A 42 -27.37 -20.75 -10.05
CA ILE A 42 -27.91 -19.84 -9.03
C ILE A 42 -27.01 -19.87 -7.79
N GLY A 43 -26.62 -18.69 -7.30
CA GLY A 43 -25.68 -18.55 -6.19
C GLY A 43 -24.20 -18.52 -6.61
N GLN A 44 -23.89 -18.77 -7.89
CA GLN A 44 -22.53 -18.63 -8.41
C GLN A 44 -22.07 -17.18 -8.26
N THR A 45 -20.85 -17.00 -7.76
CA THR A 45 -20.21 -15.69 -7.67
C THR A 45 -19.44 -15.41 -8.95
N ILE A 46 -19.68 -14.25 -9.56
CA ILE A 46 -19.01 -13.76 -10.76
C ILE A 46 -18.36 -12.41 -10.43
N VAL A 47 -17.09 -12.28 -10.75
CA VAL A 47 -16.33 -11.03 -10.78
C VAL A 47 -16.71 -10.23 -12.02
N ILE A 48 -17.25 -9.04 -11.82
CA ILE A 48 -17.55 -8.13 -12.91
C ILE A 48 -16.37 -7.16 -13.09
N PRO A 49 -15.66 -7.20 -14.24
CA PRO A 49 -14.53 -6.31 -14.50
C PRO A 49 -15.03 -4.92 -14.89
N ILE A 50 -15.06 -4.00 -13.90
CA ILE A 50 -15.47 -2.61 -14.12
C ILE A 50 -14.39 -1.63 -13.68
N ARG A 51 -14.49 -0.40 -14.19
CA ARG A 51 -13.76 0.75 -13.68
C ARG A 51 -14.72 1.54 -12.82
N GLY A 52 -14.55 1.54 -11.50
CA GLY A 52 -15.52 2.09 -10.55
C GLY A 52 -16.29 0.99 -9.83
N GLN A 53 -17.46 1.32 -9.32
CA GLN A 53 -18.31 0.37 -8.58
C GLN A 53 -19.78 0.67 -8.85
N PHE A 54 -20.65 -0.32 -8.69
CA PHE A 54 -22.08 -0.07 -8.68
C PHE A 54 -22.60 -0.16 -7.26
N TYR A 55 -23.32 0.87 -6.85
CA TYR A 55 -24.01 0.93 -5.59
C TYR A 55 -25.49 0.59 -5.80
N GLU A 56 -25.96 -0.45 -5.13
CA GLU A 56 -27.39 -0.79 -5.12
C GLU A 56 -28.13 0.16 -4.17
N VAL A 57 -28.99 1.00 -4.74
CA VAL A 57 -29.80 1.98 -4.02
C VAL A 57 -30.69 1.26 -3.00
N LYS A 58 -30.60 1.70 -1.74
CA LYS A 58 -31.39 1.22 -0.62
C LYS A 58 -32.62 2.10 -0.40
N GLN A 59 -33.50 1.65 0.48
CA GLN A 59 -34.67 2.43 0.88
C GLN A 59 -34.23 3.79 1.45
N ASN A 60 -34.89 4.86 1.01
CA ASN A 60 -34.65 6.25 1.40
C ASN A 60 -33.28 6.84 1.01
N ASP A 61 -32.52 6.17 0.14
CA ASP A 61 -31.29 6.73 -0.39
C ASP A 61 -31.57 7.93 -1.30
N THR A 62 -30.72 8.95 -1.19
CA THR A 62 -30.70 10.13 -2.07
C THR A 62 -29.34 10.29 -2.73
N LEU A 63 -29.29 10.98 -3.87
CA LEU A 63 -28.01 11.33 -4.52
C LEU A 63 -27.10 12.13 -3.60
N TYR A 64 -27.65 12.97 -2.71
CA TYR A 64 -26.88 13.72 -1.72
C TYR A 64 -26.17 12.81 -0.72
N GLN A 65 -26.89 11.88 -0.10
CA GLN A 65 -26.31 10.95 0.90
C GLN A 65 -25.28 10.03 0.24
N ILE A 66 -25.60 9.48 -0.93
CA ILE A 66 -24.69 8.61 -1.67
C ILE A 66 -23.46 9.41 -2.11
N GLY A 67 -23.64 10.61 -2.64
CA GLY A 67 -22.56 11.51 -3.06
C GLY A 67 -21.60 11.82 -1.93
N ARG A 68 -22.11 12.20 -0.75
CA ARG A 68 -21.31 12.41 0.46
C ARG A 68 -20.50 11.17 0.86
N ARG A 69 -21.15 9.99 0.88
CA ARG A 69 -20.49 8.71 1.20
C ARG A 69 -19.33 8.41 0.25
N PHE A 70 -19.56 8.61 -1.05
CA PHE A 70 -18.57 8.34 -2.09
C PHE A 70 -17.75 9.57 -2.48
N GLN A 71 -17.78 10.65 -1.70
CA GLN A 71 -17.09 11.93 -1.91
C GLN A 71 -17.12 12.37 -3.39
N ILE A 72 -18.31 12.38 -3.96
CA ILE A 72 -18.63 12.81 -5.32
C ILE A 72 -19.79 13.80 -5.22
N SER A 73 -19.77 14.88 -6.00
CA SER A 73 -20.84 15.87 -5.95
C SER A 73 -22.13 15.28 -6.52
N VAL A 74 -23.29 15.85 -6.15
CA VAL A 74 -24.59 15.41 -6.64
C VAL A 74 -24.67 15.58 -8.17
N GLU A 75 -24.15 16.70 -8.67
CA GLU A 75 -24.13 17.05 -10.09
C GLU A 75 -23.33 16.04 -10.89
N GLU A 76 -22.11 15.71 -10.42
CA GLU A 76 -21.26 14.74 -11.09
C GLU A 76 -21.86 13.32 -11.02
N LEU A 77 -22.37 12.92 -9.85
CA LEU A 77 -23.00 11.62 -9.66
C LEU A 77 -24.25 11.46 -10.56
N ALA A 78 -25.06 12.51 -10.69
CA ALA A 78 -26.21 12.53 -11.57
C ALA A 78 -25.78 12.48 -13.05
N ARG A 79 -24.78 13.28 -13.43
CA ARG A 79 -24.24 13.36 -14.80
C ARG A 79 -23.70 12.01 -15.28
N VAL A 80 -22.87 11.34 -14.50
CA VAL A 80 -22.29 10.02 -14.89
C VAL A 80 -23.34 8.92 -14.96
N ASN A 81 -24.44 9.06 -14.22
CA ASN A 81 -25.58 8.14 -14.25
C ASN A 81 -26.67 8.53 -15.25
N ARG A 82 -26.52 9.67 -15.96
CA ARG A 82 -27.49 10.21 -16.91
C ARG A 82 -28.88 10.41 -16.28
N ILE A 83 -28.91 10.90 -15.05
CA ILE A 83 -30.13 11.24 -14.31
C ILE A 83 -30.10 12.71 -13.88
N ARG A 84 -31.24 13.23 -13.43
CA ARG A 84 -31.34 14.59 -12.88
C ARG A 84 -30.82 14.63 -11.43
N PRO A 85 -30.19 15.73 -10.97
CA PRO A 85 -29.76 15.90 -9.58
C PRO A 85 -30.87 15.70 -8.54
N GLU A 86 -32.11 16.00 -8.90
CA GLU A 86 -33.30 15.90 -8.04
C GLU A 86 -34.04 14.56 -8.22
N ALA A 87 -33.46 13.61 -8.96
CA ALA A 87 -34.11 12.33 -9.24
C ALA A 87 -34.32 11.53 -7.95
N ILE A 88 -35.55 11.07 -7.74
CA ILE A 88 -35.87 10.05 -6.74
C ILE A 88 -35.31 8.72 -7.24
N LEU A 89 -34.50 8.07 -6.41
CA LEU A 89 -33.83 6.83 -6.79
C LEU A 89 -34.71 5.61 -6.46
N PRO A 90 -35.04 4.75 -7.43
CA PRO A 90 -35.76 3.51 -7.16
C PRO A 90 -34.91 2.57 -6.30
N VAL A 91 -35.53 1.89 -5.33
CA VAL A 91 -34.85 0.84 -4.56
C VAL A 91 -34.35 -0.26 -5.52
N ARG A 92 -33.15 -0.78 -5.26
CA ARG A 92 -32.40 -1.73 -6.10
C ARG A 92 -31.84 -1.17 -7.41
N PHE A 93 -32.02 0.12 -7.69
CA PHE A 93 -31.36 0.77 -8.81
C PHE A 93 -29.84 0.67 -8.65
N LEU A 94 -29.12 0.30 -9.71
CA LEU A 94 -27.66 0.26 -9.68
C LEU A 94 -27.10 1.62 -10.10
N LEU A 95 -26.67 2.40 -9.12
CA LEU A 95 -26.01 3.67 -9.34
C LEU A 95 -24.52 3.45 -9.58
N TYR A 96 -24.03 3.83 -10.75
CA TYR A 96 -22.61 3.77 -11.07
C TYR A 96 -21.85 4.86 -10.32
N ILE A 97 -20.83 4.46 -9.57
CA ILE A 97 -19.90 5.31 -8.88
C ILE A 97 -18.56 5.23 -9.61
N PRO A 98 -18.09 6.32 -10.26
CA PRO A 98 -16.85 6.29 -11.04
C PRO A 98 -15.65 6.00 -10.13
N GLN A 99 -14.63 5.35 -10.70
CA GLN A 99 -13.37 5.18 -10.00
C GLN A 99 -12.79 6.57 -9.71
N ARG A 100 -12.51 6.86 -8.45
CA ARG A 100 -11.81 8.10 -8.11
C ARG A 100 -10.42 8.08 -8.74
N PRO A 101 -9.92 9.24 -9.21
CA PRO A 101 -8.52 9.37 -9.56
C PRO A 101 -7.66 8.82 -8.42
N LYS A 102 -6.76 7.89 -8.74
CA LYS A 102 -5.80 7.41 -7.75
C LYS A 102 -4.97 8.62 -7.31
N ARG A 103 -4.93 8.87 -6.00
CA ARG A 103 -4.06 9.90 -5.45
C ARG A 103 -2.64 9.35 -5.45
N ASN A 104 -1.68 10.22 -5.73
CA ASN A 104 -0.28 9.89 -5.47
C ASN A 104 -0.13 9.69 -3.96
N ILE A 105 0.47 8.57 -3.58
CA ILE A 105 0.81 8.27 -2.19
C ILE A 105 2.30 8.06 -2.09
N ASN A 106 2.86 8.34 -0.92
CA ASN A 106 4.16 7.82 -0.55
C ASN A 106 3.94 6.49 0.16
N SER A 107 4.50 5.42 -0.38
CA SER A 107 4.45 4.07 0.18
C SER A 107 5.84 3.66 0.64
N ASN A 108 5.92 2.98 1.78
CA ASN A 108 7.14 2.40 2.29
C ASN A 108 6.87 0.99 2.82
N ALA A 109 7.87 0.13 2.76
CA ALA A 109 7.82 -1.20 3.36
C ALA A 109 9.15 -1.51 4.05
N TYR A 110 9.05 -2.08 5.25
CA TYR A 110 10.21 -2.59 5.97
C TYR A 110 10.65 -3.93 5.41
N ILE A 111 11.96 -4.14 5.35
CA ILE A 111 12.58 -5.42 5.01
C ILE A 111 13.64 -5.74 6.05
N GLU A 112 13.54 -6.94 6.63
CA GLU A 112 14.36 -7.37 7.77
C GLU A 112 15.17 -8.61 7.38
N PRO A 113 16.36 -8.44 6.81
CA PRO A 113 17.22 -9.57 6.51
C PRO A 113 17.89 -10.07 7.81
N ARG A 114 17.93 -11.40 7.97
CA ARG A 114 18.47 -12.07 9.17
C ARG A 114 19.66 -12.95 8.81
N GLY A 115 20.57 -13.13 9.76
CA GLY A 115 21.80 -13.88 9.56
C GLY A 115 22.84 -13.08 8.79
N ASN A 116 23.66 -13.78 7.99
CA ASN A 116 24.82 -13.17 7.33
C ASN A 116 24.56 -12.78 5.87
N GLN A 117 23.42 -13.19 5.29
CA GLN A 117 23.05 -12.95 3.90
C GLN A 117 21.53 -12.80 3.80
N VAL A 118 21.08 -11.98 2.85
CA VAL A 118 19.67 -11.85 2.47
C VAL A 118 19.25 -13.15 1.77
N SER A 119 18.21 -13.81 2.30
CA SER A 119 17.66 -15.02 1.67
C SER A 119 17.07 -14.74 0.28
N GLU A 120 17.06 -15.74 -0.60
CA GLU A 120 16.46 -15.59 -1.93
C GLU A 120 14.97 -15.25 -1.89
N ASN A 121 14.21 -15.81 -0.94
CA ASN A 121 12.80 -15.47 -0.74
C ASN A 121 12.62 -13.99 -0.42
N LEU A 122 13.52 -13.42 0.40
CA LEU A 122 13.46 -12.01 0.78
C LEU A 122 13.88 -11.10 -0.39
N LYS A 123 14.87 -11.50 -1.20
CA LYS A 123 15.21 -10.81 -2.45
C LYS A 123 14.04 -10.83 -3.43
N GLN A 124 13.35 -11.96 -3.55
CA GLN A 124 12.20 -12.08 -4.44
C GLN A 124 11.03 -11.20 -3.98
N ALA A 125 10.71 -11.22 -2.68
CA ALA A 125 9.71 -10.33 -2.09
C ALA A 125 10.05 -8.85 -2.34
N ALA A 126 11.33 -8.47 -2.24
CA ALA A 126 11.78 -7.12 -2.58
C ALA A 126 11.52 -6.78 -4.06
N ARG A 127 11.86 -7.68 -5.00
CA ARG A 127 11.62 -7.46 -6.44
C ARG A 127 10.14 -7.28 -6.77
N GLU A 128 9.27 -8.02 -6.11
CA GLU A 128 7.81 -7.94 -6.31
C GLU A 128 7.20 -6.67 -5.70
N ALA A 129 7.69 -6.25 -4.54
CA ALA A 129 7.15 -5.10 -3.82
C ALA A 129 7.68 -3.76 -4.35
N SER A 130 8.98 -3.66 -4.64
CA SER A 130 9.66 -2.39 -5.01
C SER A 130 8.97 -1.57 -6.11
N PRO A 131 8.42 -2.15 -7.20
CA PRO A 131 7.68 -1.37 -8.22
C PRO A 131 6.51 -0.53 -7.67
N TYR A 132 5.99 -0.86 -6.49
CA TYR A 132 4.86 -0.20 -5.84
C TYR A 132 5.28 0.69 -4.66
N LEU A 133 6.58 0.81 -4.37
CA LEU A 133 7.12 1.49 -3.21
C LEU A 133 7.82 2.81 -3.59
N THR A 134 7.55 3.84 -2.79
CA THR A 134 8.39 5.05 -2.77
C THR A 134 9.68 4.79 -2.00
N HIS A 135 9.63 4.04 -0.90
CA HIS A 135 10.79 3.70 -0.07
C HIS A 135 10.86 2.22 0.28
N LEU A 136 12.07 1.66 0.30
CA LEU A 136 12.36 0.34 0.86
C LEU A 136 13.21 0.54 2.11
N ASP A 137 12.63 0.24 3.27
CA ASP A 137 13.18 0.59 4.58
C ASP A 137 13.96 -0.62 5.13
N ILE A 138 15.29 -0.56 5.08
CA ILE A 138 16.17 -1.65 5.52
C ILE A 138 16.26 -1.68 7.05
N PHE A 139 15.66 -2.69 7.67
CA PHE A 139 15.65 -2.90 9.12
C PHE A 139 16.69 -3.96 9.53
N SER A 140 17.71 -3.64 10.32
CA SER A 140 18.13 -2.29 10.70
C SER A 140 19.65 -2.18 10.80
N PHE A 141 20.13 -0.95 10.68
CA PHE A 141 21.49 -0.56 11.01
C PHE A 141 21.54 -0.30 12.51
N GLN A 142 22.29 -1.13 13.23
CA GLN A 142 22.21 -1.14 14.69
C GLN A 142 23.33 -0.30 15.29
N ALA A 143 22.95 0.76 15.99
CA ALA A 143 23.88 1.65 16.66
C ALA A 143 24.68 0.91 17.73
N GLN A 144 25.97 1.20 17.82
CA GLN A 144 26.88 0.67 18.82
C GLN A 144 27.24 1.74 19.86
N ARG A 145 27.76 1.30 21.01
CA ARG A 145 28.06 2.20 22.15
C ARG A 145 29.16 3.24 21.86
N ASP A 146 29.99 2.98 20.86
CA ASP A 146 31.05 3.88 20.39
C ASP A 146 30.58 4.84 19.27
N GLY A 147 29.32 4.73 18.84
CA GLY A 147 28.75 5.51 17.75
C GLY A 147 28.87 4.86 16.37
N THR A 148 29.52 3.70 16.24
CA THR A 148 29.56 2.96 14.98
C THR A 148 28.20 2.31 14.66
N LEU A 149 28.02 1.83 13.43
CA LEU A 149 26.84 1.08 13.00
C LEU A 149 27.20 -0.37 12.66
N ARG A 150 26.47 -1.33 13.22
CA ARG A 150 26.46 -2.70 12.73
C ARG A 150 25.45 -2.80 11.59
N GLU A 151 25.97 -2.98 10.37
CA GLU A 151 25.15 -3.06 9.16
C GLU A 151 24.44 -4.42 9.04
N PRO A 152 23.17 -4.45 8.57
CA PRO A 152 22.52 -5.69 8.18
C PRO A 152 23.07 -6.19 6.84
N PRO A 153 22.89 -7.48 6.48
CA PRO A 153 23.23 -7.92 5.13
C PRO A 153 22.36 -7.19 4.10
N LEU A 154 23.00 -6.57 3.11
CA LEU A 154 22.32 -5.78 2.07
C LEU A 154 22.18 -6.52 0.75
N ASP A 155 23.17 -7.34 0.38
CA ASP A 155 23.24 -8.09 -0.87
C ASP A 155 22.74 -7.27 -2.09
N GLN A 156 21.69 -7.75 -2.77
CA GLN A 156 21.12 -7.14 -3.97
C GLN A 156 20.04 -6.09 -3.65
N LEU A 157 19.69 -5.85 -2.39
CA LEU A 157 18.57 -4.96 -2.03
C LEU A 157 18.76 -3.52 -2.53
N PRO A 158 19.95 -2.89 -2.44
CA PRO A 158 20.17 -1.57 -3.02
C PRO A 158 19.96 -1.53 -4.53
N GLN A 159 20.40 -2.56 -5.26
CA GLN A 159 20.25 -2.67 -6.71
C GLN A 159 18.78 -2.87 -7.09
N ILE A 160 18.04 -3.73 -6.37
CA ILE A 160 16.60 -3.96 -6.57
C ILE A 160 15.83 -2.66 -6.38
N ALA A 161 16.12 -1.90 -5.32
CA ALA A 161 15.49 -0.60 -5.08
C ALA A 161 15.80 0.41 -6.20
N ALA A 162 17.07 0.53 -6.59
CA ALA A 162 17.49 1.45 -7.64
C ALA A 162 16.85 1.15 -9.01
N GLN A 163 16.78 -0.14 -9.40
CA GLN A 163 16.16 -0.58 -10.65
C GLN A 163 14.67 -0.21 -10.73
N ASN A 164 13.98 -0.15 -9.59
CA ASN A 164 12.56 0.16 -9.51
C ASN A 164 12.26 1.62 -9.16
N ARG A 165 13.28 2.49 -9.12
CA ARG A 165 13.17 3.89 -8.68
C ARG A 165 12.60 4.02 -7.25
N THR A 166 12.83 3.01 -6.42
CA THR A 166 12.49 3.01 -5.00
C THR A 166 13.67 3.60 -4.22
N VAL A 167 13.39 4.53 -3.31
CA VAL A 167 14.43 5.10 -2.45
C VAL A 167 14.78 4.10 -1.34
N LEU A 168 16.00 3.61 -1.34
CA LEU A 168 16.51 2.85 -0.21
C LEU A 168 16.57 3.77 1.02
N THR A 169 16.00 3.33 2.13
CA THR A 169 15.97 4.09 3.38
C THR A 169 16.70 3.30 4.46
N MET A 170 17.62 3.98 5.14
CA MET A 170 18.39 3.41 6.24
C MET A 170 17.59 3.51 7.54
N VAL A 171 17.17 2.38 8.12
CA VAL A 171 16.54 2.37 9.44
C VAL A 171 17.60 2.13 10.50
N VAL A 172 17.86 3.13 11.33
CA VAL A 172 18.86 3.08 12.40
C VAL A 172 18.18 2.83 13.73
N THR A 173 18.61 1.82 14.47
CA THR A 173 18.00 1.41 15.75
C THR A 173 19.01 1.28 16.87
N ASN A 174 18.60 1.53 18.11
CA ASN A 174 19.37 1.20 19.33
C ASN A 174 19.02 -0.20 19.88
N LEU A 175 18.99 -1.21 19.01
CA LEU A 175 18.80 -2.60 19.42
C LEU A 175 20.12 -3.20 19.94
N GLU A 176 20.10 -3.76 21.15
CA GLU A 176 21.15 -4.63 21.68
C GLU A 176 20.50 -5.98 22.04
N ASN A 177 21.09 -7.10 21.61
CA ASN A 177 20.56 -8.45 21.87
C ASN A 177 19.06 -8.58 21.52
N GLU A 178 18.69 -8.09 20.33
CA GLU A 178 17.32 -8.12 19.78
C GLU A 178 16.28 -7.29 20.55
N LYS A 179 16.70 -6.46 21.52
CA LYS A 179 15.82 -5.60 22.31
C LYS A 179 16.28 -4.15 22.26
N PHE A 180 15.33 -3.23 22.34
CA PHE A 180 15.66 -1.81 22.46
C PHE A 180 16.38 -1.54 23.79
N SER A 181 17.48 -0.79 23.72
CA SER A 181 18.32 -0.46 24.87
C SER A 181 18.23 1.04 25.19
N ASP A 182 17.49 1.36 26.25
CA ASP A 182 17.35 2.73 26.76
C ASP A 182 18.72 3.34 27.11
N GLU A 183 19.63 2.53 27.66
CA GLU A 183 20.98 2.95 28.03
C GLU A 183 21.83 3.29 26.80
N LEU A 184 21.75 2.46 25.74
CA LEU A 184 22.41 2.79 24.47
C LEU A 184 21.83 4.09 23.89
N GLY A 185 20.50 4.24 23.89
CA GLY A 185 19.84 5.48 23.45
C GLY A 185 20.33 6.70 24.22
N ARG A 186 20.49 6.57 25.54
CA ARG A 186 21.05 7.62 26.40
C ARG A 186 22.48 7.96 26.02
N ILE A 187 23.36 6.97 25.86
CA ILE A 187 24.77 7.17 25.47
C ILE A 187 24.85 7.94 24.15
N LEU A 188 24.11 7.49 23.13
CA LEU A 188 24.12 8.07 21.78
C LEU A 188 23.68 9.55 21.75
N LEU A 189 22.81 9.97 22.67
CA LEU A 189 22.25 11.32 22.66
C LEU A 189 22.89 12.28 23.67
N THR A 190 23.48 11.76 24.74
CA THR A 190 24.00 12.57 25.85
C THR A 190 25.53 12.71 25.81
N ASN A 191 26.26 11.72 25.31
CA ASN A 191 27.71 11.82 25.18
C ASN A 191 28.06 12.55 23.86
N GLN A 192 28.66 13.72 23.95
CA GLN A 192 28.92 14.57 22.78
C GLN A 192 29.87 13.92 21.77
N SER A 193 30.93 13.25 22.23
CA SER A 193 31.89 12.57 21.34
C SER A 193 31.24 11.40 20.60
N VAL A 194 30.46 10.57 21.31
CA VAL A 194 29.74 9.43 20.72
C VAL A 194 28.64 9.91 19.76
N LYS A 195 27.91 10.96 20.13
CA LYS A 195 26.86 11.54 19.28
C LYS A 195 27.41 12.05 17.96
N THR A 196 28.55 12.75 17.98
CA THR A 196 29.20 13.22 16.74
C THR A 196 29.64 12.04 15.88
N ALA A 197 30.36 11.07 16.47
CA ALA A 197 30.77 9.86 15.76
C ALA A 197 29.58 9.11 15.14
N PHE A 198 28.47 9.01 15.87
CA PHE A 198 27.23 8.38 15.41
C PHE A 198 26.57 9.09 14.23
N LEU A 199 26.46 10.42 14.29
CA LEU A 199 25.88 11.19 13.19
C LEU A 199 26.79 11.15 11.94
N ASP A 200 28.11 11.23 12.13
CA ASP A 200 29.07 11.12 11.03
C ASP A 200 29.03 9.73 10.39
N GLU A 201 28.91 8.68 11.20
CA GLU A 201 28.78 7.30 10.73
C GLU A 201 27.47 7.09 9.95
N ILE A 202 26.35 7.64 10.43
CA ILE A 202 25.07 7.60 9.69
C ILE A 202 25.23 8.22 8.30
N VAL A 203 25.88 9.38 8.20
CA VAL A 203 26.11 10.07 6.93
C VAL A 203 27.04 9.26 6.03
N ARG A 204 28.12 8.70 6.59
CA ARG A 204 29.09 7.88 5.87
C ARG A 204 28.42 6.65 5.26
N VAL A 205 27.66 5.90 6.06
CA VAL A 205 26.96 4.69 5.61
C VAL A 205 25.89 5.04 4.60
N ALA A 206 25.06 6.06 4.85
CA ALA A 206 24.02 6.50 3.92
C ALA A 206 24.60 6.81 2.52
N LYS A 207 25.73 7.52 2.45
CA LYS A 207 26.45 7.79 1.20
C LYS A 207 26.96 6.51 0.53
N SER A 208 27.53 5.58 1.30
CA SER A 208 28.10 4.33 0.76
C SER A 208 27.05 3.42 0.10
N ILE A 209 25.82 3.42 0.60
CA ILE A 209 24.72 2.62 0.05
C ILE A 209 23.81 3.43 -0.89
N ASN A 210 24.19 4.67 -1.22
CA ASN A 210 23.39 5.63 -1.99
C ASN A 210 21.95 5.82 -1.43
N SER A 211 21.82 5.72 -0.11
CA SER A 211 20.58 6.05 0.59
C SER A 211 20.44 7.56 0.68
N ARG A 212 19.26 8.07 0.29
CA ARG A 212 18.91 9.49 0.37
C ARG A 212 18.08 9.84 1.60
N LYS A 213 17.74 8.83 2.41
CA LYS A 213 16.87 8.98 3.57
C LYS A 213 17.31 8.05 4.70
N SER A 214 17.33 8.59 5.91
CA SER A 214 17.54 7.81 7.13
C SER A 214 16.41 8.04 8.12
N ILE A 215 15.93 6.96 8.72
CA ILE A 215 14.93 6.96 9.79
C ILE A 215 15.63 6.45 11.04
N LEU A 216 15.76 7.29 12.06
CA LEU A 216 16.23 6.87 13.37
C LEU A 216 15.02 6.42 14.20
N ILE A 217 15.04 5.18 14.67
CA ILE A 217 14.07 4.62 15.62
C ILE A 217 14.84 4.37 16.91
N LEU A 218 14.85 5.37 17.79
CA LEU A 218 15.51 5.30 19.08
C LEU A 218 14.47 5.23 20.19
N ASN A 219 14.55 4.21 21.04
CA ASN A 219 13.83 4.17 22.30
C ASN A 219 14.70 4.82 23.39
N ILE A 220 14.24 5.93 23.97
CA ILE A 220 14.95 6.65 25.02
C ILE A 220 13.95 6.88 26.14
N TYR A 221 14.09 6.11 27.22
CA TYR A 221 13.10 5.94 28.29
C TYR A 221 11.85 5.21 27.80
N ALA A 222 11.41 4.20 28.56
CA ALA A 222 10.32 3.23 28.33
C ALA A 222 8.95 3.73 27.77
N LEU A 223 8.80 4.98 27.34
CA LEU A 223 7.57 5.53 26.75
C LEU A 223 7.76 6.39 25.48
N LEU A 224 8.97 6.65 24.96
CA LEU A 224 9.12 7.47 23.74
C LEU A 224 10.07 6.87 22.69
N ILE A 225 9.49 6.37 21.59
CA ILE A 225 10.19 6.20 20.32
C ILE A 225 10.28 7.58 19.67
N LYS A 226 11.49 8.15 19.59
CA LYS A 226 11.73 9.34 18.77
C LYS A 226 12.05 8.89 17.35
N MET A 227 11.12 9.14 16.43
CA MET A 227 11.37 9.01 15.00
C MET A 227 11.97 10.32 14.46
N LEU A 228 13.24 10.29 14.07
CA LEU A 228 13.88 11.41 13.38
C LEU A 228 14.12 11.02 11.92
N ILE A 229 13.71 11.88 11.00
CA ILE A 229 13.88 11.69 9.56
C ILE A 229 14.95 12.66 9.07
N PHE A 230 16.00 12.11 8.47
CA PHE A 230 17.05 12.87 7.80
C PHE A 230 16.96 12.63 6.30
N ASN A 231 17.01 13.72 5.53
CA ASN A 231 17.16 13.68 4.07
C ASN A 231 18.55 14.22 3.73
N PHE A 232 19.23 13.59 2.79
CA PHE A 232 20.60 13.95 2.36
C PHE A 232 20.63 14.36 0.88
#